data_AF-A0A453KY44-F1
#
_entry.id   AF-A0A453KY44-F1
#
_cell.length_a   1.000
_cell.length_b   1.000
_cell.length_c   1.000
_cell.angle_alpha   90.00
_cell.angle_beta   90.00
_cell.angle_gamma   90.00
#
_symmetry.space_group_name_H-M   'P 1'
#
loop_
_entity.id
_entity.type
_entity.pdbx_description
1 polymer ?
#
loop_
_entity_poly.entity_id
_entity_poly.type
_entity_poly.pdbx_seq_one_letter_code
_entity_poly.pdbx_strand_id
1 'polypeptide(L)'
;MGETAYFDVVLGESLPPQMITYLRLLCLGGTDAFLLEALFRNKVWEHLELPVSRDNEESICQVIQNACKSALAAYHTTIEEDEELLEREDLQSRQQIAIEVRVGEKKVLEQINDIFKEREQELDDLEYYQERRLKDLGFIGDNG
;
A
#
# COMPACT_ATOMS: atom_id res chain seq x y z
N MET A 1 13.30 21.91 2.65
CA MET A 1 12.50 21.41 1.51
C MET A 1 12.33 19.93 1.75
N GLY A 2 11.12 19.46 2.02
CA GLY A 2 10.88 18.02 2.15
C GLY A 2 10.82 17.43 0.75
N GLU A 3 11.64 16.43 0.46
CA GLU A 3 11.53 15.64 -0.76
C GLU A 3 10.25 14.80 -0.67
N THR A 4 9.40 14.91 -1.69
CA THR A 4 8.20 14.06 -1.82
C THR A 4 8.61 12.77 -2.52
N ALA A 5 8.30 11.62 -1.92
CA ALA A 5 8.48 10.32 -2.56
C ALA A 5 7.30 10.04 -3.50
N TYR A 6 7.60 9.52 -4.69
CA TYR A 6 6.62 9.07 -5.68
C TYR A 6 6.84 7.59 -5.97
N PHE A 7 5.75 6.84 -6.10
CA PHE A 7 5.76 5.41 -6.42
C PHE A 7 4.80 5.18 -7.59
N ASP A 8 5.34 4.70 -8.71
CA ASP A 8 4.54 4.37 -9.88
C ASP A 8 3.95 2.96 -9.72
N VAL A 9 2.63 2.83 -9.86
CA VAL A 9 1.94 1.53 -9.84
C VAL A 9 1.41 1.23 -11.23
N VAL A 10 1.78 0.07 -11.76
CA VAL A 10 1.42 -0.37 -13.12
C VAL A 10 0.37 -1.47 -13.04
N LEU A 11 -0.61 -1.41 -13.93
CA LEU A 11 -1.67 -2.40 -14.03
C LEU A 11 -1.08 -3.79 -14.35
N GLY A 12 -1.45 -4.80 -13.58
CA GLY A 12 -0.96 -6.17 -13.69
C GLY A 12 0.39 -6.44 -13.02
N GLU A 13 1.06 -5.42 -12.48
CA GLU A 13 2.34 -5.56 -11.76
C GLU A 13 2.16 -5.53 -10.24
N SER A 14 3.14 -6.11 -9.53
CA SER A 14 3.21 -6.02 -8.06
C SER A 14 3.51 -4.59 -7.61
N LEU A 15 3.04 -4.21 -6.42
CA LEU A 15 3.38 -2.90 -5.83
C LEU A 15 4.91 -2.70 -5.74
N PRO A 16 5.41 -1.46 -5.95
CA PRO A 16 6.81 -1.14 -5.73
C PRO A 16 7.25 -1.54 -4.32
N PRO A 17 8.31 -2.35 -4.15
CA PRO A 17 8.69 -2.87 -2.83
C PRO A 17 8.92 -1.79 -1.77
N GLN A 18 9.50 -0.65 -2.17
CA GLN A 18 9.76 0.44 -1.23
C GLN A 18 8.50 1.21 -0.80
N MET A 19 7.38 1.08 -1.53
CA MET A 19 6.12 1.75 -1.19
C MET A 19 5.59 1.26 0.16
N ILE A 20 5.61 -0.06 0.42
CA ILE A 20 5.11 -0.64 1.67
C ILE A 20 5.99 -0.22 2.86
N THR A 21 7.31 -0.28 2.72
CA THR A 21 8.26 0.19 3.75
C THR A 21 8.03 1.67 4.08
N TYR A 22 7.79 2.50 3.06
CA TYR A 22 7.51 3.91 3.25
C TYR A 22 6.15 4.15 3.93
N LEU A 23 5.11 3.38 3.58
CA LEU A 23 3.81 3.46 4.22
C LEU A 23 3.85 3.05 5.70
N ARG A 24 4.65 2.05 6.06
CA ARG A 24 4.89 1.69 7.47
C ARG A 24 5.50 2.83 8.26
N LEU A 25 6.46 3.54 7.67
CA LEU A 25 7.03 4.76 8.27
C LEU A 25 5.98 5.86 8.42
N LEU A 26 5.16 6.08 7.38
CA LEU A 26 4.12 7.12 7.36
C LEU A 26 3.06 6.88 8.43
N CYS A 27 2.65 5.62 8.61
CA CYS A 27 1.66 5.19 9.60
C CYS A 27 2.29 4.85 10.96
N LEU A 28 3.59 5.12 11.15
CA LEU A 28 4.27 4.81 12.40
C LEU A 28 3.80 5.78 13.49
N GLY A 29 3.34 5.24 14.61
CA GLY A 29 2.81 6.04 15.71
C GLY A 29 2.51 5.20 16.94
N GLY A 30 1.97 5.84 17.98
CA GLY A 30 1.53 5.17 19.20
C GLY A 30 2.61 4.28 19.82
N THR A 31 2.31 2.99 19.96
CA THR A 31 3.18 1.97 20.55
C THR A 31 4.42 1.68 19.73
N ASP A 32 4.46 2.03 18.44
CA ASP A 32 5.58 1.73 17.53
C ASP A 32 6.57 2.90 17.39
N ALA A 33 6.26 4.05 17.99
CA ALA A 33 7.09 5.25 17.92
C ALA A 33 8.51 5.06 18.50
N PHE A 34 8.72 4.03 19.34
CA PHE A 34 10.05 3.68 19.85
C PHE A 34 11.06 3.38 18.72
N LEU A 35 10.60 2.92 17.55
CA LEU A 35 11.46 2.68 16.39
C LEU A 35 12.09 3.96 15.82
N LEU A 36 11.61 5.14 16.23
CA LEU A 36 12.19 6.44 15.87
C LEU A 36 13.24 6.93 16.88
N GLU A 37 13.46 6.22 17.98
CA GLU A 37 14.47 6.59 18.96
C GLU A 37 15.89 6.51 18.38
N ALA A 38 16.81 7.28 18.96
CA ALA A 38 18.20 7.36 18.49
C ALA A 38 18.90 5.99 18.40
N LEU A 39 18.49 5.03 19.24
CA LEU A 39 18.97 3.65 19.23
C LEU A 39 18.74 2.95 17.89
N PHE A 40 17.64 3.26 17.20
CA PHE A 40 17.22 2.62 15.96
C PHE A 40 17.51 3.45 14.72
N ARG A 41 18.04 4.68 14.85
CA ARG A 41 18.22 5.61 13.71
C ARG A 41 18.91 5.00 12.49
N ASN A 42 19.90 4.14 12.71
CA ASN A 42 20.67 3.52 11.62
C ASN A 42 20.08 2.19 11.12
N LYS A 43 18.98 1.70 11.73
CA LYS A 43 18.35 0.40 11.47
C LYS A 43 16.83 0.47 11.28
N VAL A 44 16.23 1.64 11.46
CA VAL A 44 14.77 1.82 11.39
C VAL A 44 14.24 1.34 10.05
N TRP A 45 14.95 1.61 8.96
CA TRP A 45 14.56 1.15 7.62
C TRP A 45 14.53 -0.38 7.52
N GLU A 46 15.56 -1.07 8.04
CA GLU A 46 15.63 -2.55 8.09
C GLU A 46 14.45 -3.13 8.88
N HIS A 47 14.02 -2.46 9.96
CA HIS A 47 12.86 -2.91 10.73
C HIS A 47 11.53 -2.71 9.99
N LEU A 48 11.44 -1.69 9.14
CA LEU A 48 10.25 -1.36 8.33
C LEU A 48 10.13 -2.20 7.05
N GLU A 49 11.17 -2.94 6.65
CA GLU A 49 11.07 -3.92 5.56
C GLU A 49 10.16 -5.11 5.91
N LEU A 50 9.94 -5.36 7.20
CA LEU A 50 9.02 -6.36 7.72
C LEU A 50 7.83 -5.71 8.45
N PRO A 51 6.70 -6.42 8.65
CA PRO A 51 5.56 -5.88 9.38
C PRO A 51 5.93 -5.40 10.78
N VAL A 52 5.48 -4.20 11.16
CA VAL A 52 5.83 -3.58 12.45
C VAL A 52 4.90 -4.09 13.54
N SER A 53 3.62 -3.79 13.41
CA SER A 53 2.53 -4.18 14.30
C SER A 53 1.25 -4.35 13.50
N ARG A 54 0.28 -5.06 14.07
CA ARG A 54 -1.04 -5.23 13.47
C ARG A 54 -1.73 -3.88 13.26
N ASP A 55 -1.68 -3.00 14.26
CA ASP A 55 -2.28 -1.66 14.20
C ASP A 55 -1.66 -0.79 13.09
N ASN A 56 -0.34 -0.89 12.88
CA ASN A 56 0.34 -0.18 11.81
C ASN A 56 -0.08 -0.70 10.43
N GLU A 57 -0.08 -2.02 10.21
CA GLU A 57 -0.51 -2.62 8.93
C GLU A 57 -2.01 -2.36 8.64
N GLU A 58 -2.87 -2.44 9.65
CA GLU A 58 -4.29 -2.10 9.55
C GLU A 58 -4.47 -0.63 9.16
N SER A 59 -3.72 0.29 9.80
CA SER A 59 -3.76 1.72 9.48
C SER A 59 -3.36 1.99 8.02
N ILE A 60 -2.34 1.29 7.51
CA ILE A 60 -1.93 1.40 6.10
C ILE A 60 -3.07 0.96 5.18
N CYS A 61 -3.66 -0.21 5.45
CA CYS A 61 -4.76 -0.74 4.65
C CYS A 61 -5.93 0.25 4.60
N GLN A 62 -6.34 0.77 5.75
CA GLN A 62 -7.41 1.76 5.85
C GLN A 62 -7.08 3.05 5.08
N VAL A 63 -5.87 3.60 5.24
CA VAL A 63 -5.46 4.83 4.55
C VAL A 63 -5.48 4.66 3.03
N ILE A 64 -4.90 3.58 2.52
CA ILE A 64 -4.84 3.34 1.07
C ILE A 64 -6.21 3.03 0.49
N GLN A 65 -7.00 2.16 1.13
CA GLN A 65 -8.34 1.84 0.65
C GLN A 65 -9.24 3.08 0.65
N ASN A 66 -9.16 3.93 1.68
CA ASN A 66 -9.92 5.19 1.71
C ASN A 66 -9.46 6.15 0.61
N ALA A 67 -8.16 6.27 0.37
CA ALA A 67 -7.63 7.09 -0.72
C ALA A 67 -8.10 6.61 -2.09
N CYS A 68 -8.08 5.29 -2.34
CA CYS A 68 -8.58 4.71 -3.59
C CYS A 68 -10.08 4.95 -3.76
N LYS A 69 -10.89 4.71 -2.72
CA LYS A 69 -12.33 4.98 -2.74
C LYS A 69 -12.64 6.45 -3.03
N SER A 70 -11.92 7.38 -2.38
CA SER A 70 -12.08 8.81 -2.64
C SER A 70 -11.66 9.21 -4.05
N ALA A 71 -10.56 8.64 -4.57
CA ALA A 71 -10.10 8.91 -5.94
C ALA A 71 -11.07 8.37 -6.99
N LEU A 72 -11.55 7.13 -6.83
CA LEU A 72 -12.55 6.52 -7.71
C LEU A 72 -13.86 7.32 -7.73
N ALA A 73 -14.33 7.79 -6.56
CA ALA A 73 -15.54 8.59 -6.46
C ALA A 73 -15.44 9.98 -7.13
N ALA A 74 -14.24 10.43 -7.47
CA ALA A 74 -14.04 11.69 -8.18
C ALA A 74 -14.25 11.59 -9.70
N TYR A 75 -14.30 10.37 -10.27
CA TYR A 75 -14.65 10.17 -11.67
C TYR A 75 -16.16 10.27 -11.86
N HIS A 76 -16.56 10.83 -13.01
CA HIS A 76 -17.96 11.05 -13.36
C HIS A 76 -18.58 9.89 -14.15
N THR A 77 -17.80 8.86 -14.47
CA THR A 77 -18.20 7.65 -15.19
C THR A 77 -17.61 6.41 -14.54
N THR A 78 -18.27 5.26 -14.70
CA THR A 78 -17.75 3.94 -14.30
C THR A 78 -16.81 3.36 -15.36
N ILE A 79 -16.13 2.26 -15.05
CA ILE A 79 -15.26 1.58 -16.02
C ILE A 79 -16.10 1.04 -17.18
N GLU A 80 -17.24 0.42 -16.87
CA GLU A 80 -18.16 -0.17 -17.84
C GLU A 80 -18.72 0.89 -18.81
N GLU A 81 -19.17 2.04 -18.28
CA GLU A 81 -19.65 3.15 -19.11
C GLU A 81 -18.56 3.66 -20.07
N ASP A 82 -17.31 3.70 -19.61
CA ASP A 82 -16.21 4.16 -20.46
C ASP A 82 -15.79 3.11 -21.50
N GLU A 83 -15.84 1.83 -21.16
CA GLU A 83 -15.61 0.73 -22.11
C GLU A 83 -16.68 0.73 -23.21
N GLU A 84 -17.96 0.89 -22.86
CA GLU A 84 -19.05 1.07 -23.82
C GLU A 84 -18.87 2.31 -24.71
N LEU A 85 -18.33 3.41 -24.15
CA LEU A 85 -18.02 4.60 -24.94
C LEU A 85 -16.91 4.33 -25.97
N LEU A 86 -15.90 3.54 -25.63
CA LEU A 86 -14.78 3.19 -26.52
C LEU A 86 -15.19 2.30 -27.69
N GLU A 87 -16.31 1.58 -27.60
CA GLU A 87 -16.85 0.80 -28.71
C GLU A 87 -17.45 1.66 -29.83
N ARG A 88 -17.63 2.97 -29.61
CA ARG A 88 -18.21 3.88 -30.60
C ARG A 88 -17.18 4.32 -31.64
N GLU A 89 -17.54 4.18 -32.92
CA GLU A 89 -16.67 4.55 -34.04
C GLU A 89 -16.57 6.07 -34.30
N ASP A 90 -17.39 6.91 -33.65
CA ASP A 90 -17.49 8.35 -33.90
C ASP A 90 -16.69 9.24 -32.94
N LEU A 91 -15.79 8.64 -32.14
CA LEU A 91 -14.98 9.37 -31.17
C LEU A 91 -13.90 10.24 -31.82
N GLN A 92 -13.81 11.49 -31.37
CA GLN A 92 -12.68 12.34 -31.70
C GLN A 92 -11.40 11.87 -30.98
N SER A 93 -10.23 12.02 -31.60
CA SER A 93 -8.97 11.48 -31.06
C SER A 93 -8.66 11.93 -29.62
N ARG A 94 -8.92 13.20 -29.28
CA ARG A 94 -8.69 13.69 -27.90
C ARG A 94 -9.67 13.10 -26.88
N GLN A 95 -10.91 12.84 -27.32
CA GLN A 95 -11.93 12.23 -26.48
C GLN A 95 -11.58 10.76 -26.21
N GLN A 96 -11.16 10.03 -27.25
CA GLN A 96 -10.69 8.65 -27.12
C GLN A 96 -9.54 8.55 -26.11
N ILE A 97 -8.47 9.35 -26.27
CA ILE A 97 -7.33 9.36 -25.33
C ILE A 97 -7.80 9.65 -23.89
N ALA A 98 -8.71 10.62 -23.70
CA ALA A 98 -9.21 10.96 -22.37
C ALA A 98 -10.03 9.83 -21.73
N ILE A 99 -10.74 9.02 -22.53
CA ILE A 99 -11.46 7.83 -22.05
C ILE A 99 -10.46 6.72 -21.71
N GLU A 100 -9.50 6.43 -22.59
CA GLU A 100 -8.48 5.39 -22.35
C GLU A 100 -7.66 5.67 -21.08
N VAL A 101 -7.23 6.92 -20.87
CA VAL A 101 -6.46 7.33 -19.69
C VAL A 101 -7.27 7.09 -18.41
N ARG A 102 -8.50 7.59 -18.33
CA ARG A 102 -9.30 7.46 -17.11
C ARG A 102 -9.75 6.03 -16.84
N VAL A 103 -9.96 5.20 -17.88
CA VAL A 103 -10.20 3.75 -17.71
C VAL A 103 -8.97 3.10 -17.10
N GLY A 104 -7.77 3.39 -17.63
CA GLY A 104 -6.52 2.88 -17.10
C GLY A 104 -6.30 3.26 -15.63
N GLU A 105 -6.49 4.54 -15.29
CA GLU A 105 -6.36 5.02 -13.91
C GLU A 105 -7.34 4.34 -12.96
N LYS A 106 -8.62 4.21 -13.34
CA LYS A 106 -9.63 3.52 -12.51
C LYS A 106 -9.27 2.06 -12.27
N LYS A 107 -8.82 1.34 -13.30
CA LYS A 107 -8.37 -0.06 -13.17
C LYS A 107 -7.17 -0.20 -12.23
N VAL A 108 -6.20 0.72 -12.31
CA VAL A 108 -5.06 0.74 -11.39
C VAL A 108 -5.52 1.03 -9.95
N LEU A 109 -6.44 1.98 -9.74
CA LEU A 109 -6.99 2.28 -8.42
C LEU A 109 -7.75 1.09 -7.82
N GLU A 110 -8.55 0.37 -8.61
CA GLU A 110 -9.23 -0.86 -8.17
C GLU A 110 -8.22 -1.96 -7.81
N GLN A 111 -7.19 -2.17 -8.64
CA GLN A 111 -6.12 -3.12 -8.34
C GLN A 111 -5.43 -2.79 -7.00
N ILE A 112 -5.04 -1.53 -6.79
CA ILE A 112 -4.41 -1.12 -5.52
C ILE A 112 -5.34 -1.41 -4.35
N ASN A 113 -6.61 -1.00 -4.46
CA ASN A 113 -7.60 -1.21 -3.41
C ASN A 113 -7.79 -2.70 -3.10
N ASP A 114 -7.82 -3.57 -4.12
CA ASP A 114 -7.99 -5.01 -3.91
C ASP A 114 -6.75 -5.67 -3.30
N ILE A 115 -5.54 -5.27 -3.69
CA ILE A 115 -4.30 -5.69 -3.02
C ILE A 115 -4.36 -5.35 -1.52
N PHE A 116 -4.80 -4.15 -1.15
CA PHE A 116 -4.89 -3.75 0.26
C PHE A 116 -6.09 -4.34 1.00
N LYS A 117 -7.14 -4.80 0.32
CA LYS A 117 -8.19 -5.64 0.93
C LYS A 117 -7.68 -7.04 1.24
N GLU A 118 -6.91 -7.64 0.34
CA GLU A 118 -6.31 -8.96 0.55
C GLU A 118 -5.34 -8.89 1.74
N ARG A 119 -4.45 -7.88 1.76
CA ARG A 119 -3.55 -7.65 2.90
C ARG A 119 -4.28 -7.44 4.23
N GLU A 120 -5.45 -6.80 4.22
CA GLU A 120 -6.28 -6.61 5.41
C GLU A 120 -6.83 -7.95 5.94
N GLN A 121 -7.11 -8.92 5.07
CA GLN A 121 -7.57 -10.25 5.45
C GLN A 121 -6.44 -11.11 6.06
N GLU A 122 -5.20 -10.86 5.65
CA GLU A 122 -4.01 -11.60 6.10
C GLU A 122 -3.38 -11.03 7.38
N LEU A 123 -3.96 -9.97 7.99
CA LEU A 123 -3.35 -9.28 9.14
C LEU A 123 -3.02 -10.21 10.32
N ASP A 124 -3.84 -11.22 10.57
CA ASP A 124 -3.63 -12.13 11.70
C ASP A 124 -2.62 -13.25 11.38
N ASP A 125 -2.21 -13.39 10.11
CA ASP A 125 -1.22 -14.37 9.64
C ASP A 125 0.21 -13.78 9.56
N LEU A 126 0.35 -12.46 9.71
CA LEU A 126 1.63 -11.77 9.66
C LEU A 126 2.43 -11.92 10.96
N GLU A 127 3.72 -12.15 10.82
CA GLU A 127 4.66 -12.10 11.96
C GLU A 127 5.15 -10.67 12.19
N TYR A 128 4.92 -10.14 13.40
CA TYR A 128 5.22 -8.74 13.76
C TYR A 128 6.54 -8.55 14.52
N TYR A 129 6.97 -7.30 14.70
CA TYR A 129 8.26 -6.96 15.33
C TYR A 129 8.46 -7.64 16.69
N GLN A 130 7.44 -7.62 17.55
CA GLN A 130 7.55 -8.21 18.90
C GLN A 130 7.69 -9.73 18.85
N GLU A 131 6.97 -10.40 17.95
CA GLU A 131 7.04 -11.85 17.77
C GLU A 131 8.42 -12.29 17.27
N ARG A 132 8.95 -11.59 16.25
CA ARG A 132 10.31 -11.84 15.74
C ARG A 132 11.35 -11.70 16.85
N ARG A 133 11.25 -10.63 17.64
CA ARG A 133 12.17 -10.36 18.74
C ARG A 133 12.12 -11.41 19.85
N LEU A 134 10.96 -12.00 20.12
CA LEU A 134 10.82 -13.08 21.10
C LEU A 134 11.43 -14.40 20.61
N LYS A 135 11.38 -14.69 19.30
CA LYS A 135 12.02 -15.90 18.73
C LYS A 135 13.55 -15.85 18.85
N ASP A 136 14.14 -14.66 18.73
CA ASP A 136 15.57 -14.45 18.88
C ASP A 136 16.09 -14.68 20.32
N LEU A 137 15.20 -14.82 21.31
CA LEU A 137 15.58 -15.08 22.70
C LEU A 137 16.12 -16.49 22.94
N GLY A 138 16.03 -17.40 21.95
CA GLY A 138 16.73 -18.67 21.99
C GLY A 138 16.37 -19.55 23.18
N PHE A 139 15.09 -19.56 23.61
CA PHE A 139 14.63 -20.34 24.76
C PHE A 139 14.88 -21.86 24.68
N ILE A 140 15.34 -22.36 23.53
CA ILE A 140 15.92 -23.69 23.36
C ILE A 140 17.45 -23.53 23.27
N GLY A 141 18.08 -23.22 24.39
CA GLY A 141 19.54 -23.35 24.55
C GLY A 141 19.86 -24.75 25.06
N ASP A 142 20.90 -25.39 24.51
CA ASP A 142 21.48 -26.58 25.11
C ASP A 142 21.86 -26.27 26.57
N ASN A 143 21.49 -27.17 27.49
CA ASN A 143 21.74 -27.06 28.92
C ASN A 143 23.14 -26.47 29.21
N GLY A 144 23.16 -25.25 29.78
CA GLY A 144 24.38 -24.57 30.23
C GLY A 144 25.11 -25.29 31.35
#